data_AF-A0A7C1GWV5-F1
#
_entry.id   AF-A0A7C1GWV5-F1
#
_cell.length_a   1.000
_cell.length_b   1.000
_cell.length_c   1.000
_cell.angle_alpha   90.00
_cell.angle_beta   90.00
_cell.angle_gamma   90.00
#
_symmetry.space_group_name_H-M   'P 1'
#
loop_
_entity.id
_entity.type
_entity.pdbx_description
1 polymer ?
#
loop_
_entity_poly.entity_id
_entity_poly.type
_entity_poly.pdbx_seq_one_letter_code
_entity_poly.pdbx_strand_id
1 'polypeptide(L)'
;MSKHLYRTLLIWAAIVMALVYVYPTAGWMMLSEEARQARLEKWQQEDDKIARERTGYLQELLAGAKRWAEFDRDKVINLGLDLQGGIHMVIGFDINDLPEETLAEYRRNNYTDADIEREIQQTVLDQITRRINDFEAKEPIIQALGTNQIQVQLPGEKDLQRAKNLITKTAQMNFHLVLGPDEAAKALGAIRDAFPEEFLPFVKMSSLRPDILTVLPENYDRVRRVLARAKEAGVIPEDKTVAFSQAPKPYERQEYQLYVIESKPL
;
A
#
# COMPACT_ATOMS: atom_id res chain seq x y z
N MET A 1 -0.74 52.50 39.70
CA MET A 1 -1.54 51.66 38.78
C MET A 1 -0.68 50.68 37.97
N SER A 2 0.44 50.17 38.50
CA SER A 2 1.45 49.40 37.71
C SER A 2 2.04 48.17 38.42
N LYS A 3 1.34 47.58 39.41
CA LYS A 3 1.84 46.37 40.10
C LYS A 3 1.59 45.05 39.35
N HIS A 4 0.94 45.09 38.18
CA HIS A 4 0.60 43.88 37.42
C HIS A 4 1.07 43.88 35.96
N LEU A 5 1.86 44.86 35.52
CA LEU A 5 2.29 44.99 34.12
C LEU A 5 2.98 43.71 33.60
N TYR A 6 3.86 43.11 34.41
CA TYR A 6 4.55 41.86 34.06
C TYR A 6 3.59 40.67 33.92
N ARG A 7 2.56 40.58 34.79
CA ARG A 7 1.52 39.54 34.68
C ARG A 7 0.67 39.73 33.43
N THR A 8 0.29 40.98 33.13
CA THR A 8 -0.44 41.32 31.91
C THR A 8 0.37 40.99 30.66
N LEU A 9 1.68 41.30 30.64
CA LEU A 9 2.57 40.94 29.53
C LEU A 9 2.71 39.43 29.35
N LEU A 10 2.84 38.66 30.43
CA LEU A 10 2.88 37.20 30.36
C LEU A 10 1.58 36.59 29.83
N ILE A 11 0.43 37.11 30.26
CA ILE A 11 -0.89 36.67 29.77
C ILE A 11 -1.01 36.96 28.26
N TRP A 12 -0.64 38.17 27.83
CA TRP A 12 -0.64 38.52 26.40
C TRP A 12 0.34 37.66 25.60
N ALA A 13 1.54 37.39 26.12
CA ALA A 13 2.49 36.51 25.46
C ALA A 13 1.95 35.08 25.29
N ALA A 14 1.29 34.53 26.32
CA ALA A 14 0.66 33.23 26.25
C ALA A 14 -0.51 33.19 25.25
N ILE A 15 -1.35 34.24 25.22
CA ILE A 15 -2.46 34.37 24.25
C ILE A 15 -1.92 34.46 22.82
N VAL A 16 -0.92 35.30 22.57
CA VAL A 16 -0.31 35.44 21.24
C VAL A 16 0.32 34.12 20.80
N MET A 17 1.03 33.44 21.71
CA MET A 17 1.59 32.12 21.44
C MET A 17 0.49 31.12 21.08
N ALA A 18 -0.59 31.04 21.85
CA ALA A 18 -1.71 30.16 21.54
C ALA A 18 -2.34 30.46 20.17
N LEU A 19 -2.53 31.74 19.82
CA LEU A 19 -3.04 32.15 18.51
C LEU A 19 -2.09 31.73 17.37
N VAL A 20 -0.77 31.82 17.55
CA VAL A 20 0.23 31.39 16.55
C VAL A 20 0.16 29.88 16.28
N TYR A 21 -0.10 29.07 17.30
CA TYR A 21 -0.26 27.61 17.14
C TYR A 21 -1.63 27.22 16.56
N VAL A 22 -2.71 27.95 16.89
CA VAL A 22 -4.07 27.64 16.40
C VAL A 22 -4.30 28.14 14.96
N TYR A 23 -3.66 29.25 14.56
CA TYR A 23 -3.80 29.86 13.23
C TYR A 23 -3.68 28.88 12.04
N PRO A 24 -2.62 28.04 11.92
CA PRO A 24 -2.50 27.09 10.81
C PRO A 24 -3.63 26.05 10.81
N THR A 25 -4.06 25.60 11.99
CA THR A 25 -5.16 24.64 12.14
C THR A 25 -6.49 25.22 11.65
N ALA A 26 -6.83 26.44 12.06
CA ALA A 26 -8.07 27.09 11.67
C ALA A 26 -8.13 27.38 10.16
N GLY A 27 -7.04 27.87 9.58
CA GLY A 27 -6.99 28.15 8.15
C GLY A 27 -7.02 26.89 7.28
N TRP A 28 -6.34 25.83 7.71
CA TRP A 28 -6.37 24.53 7.00
C TRP A 28 -7.77 23.91 6.94
N MET A 29 -8.56 24.01 8.03
CA MET A 29 -9.93 23.50 8.05
C MET A 29 -10.89 24.29 7.17
N MET A 30 -10.63 25.58 6.93
CA MET A 30 -11.47 26.42 6.06
C MET A 30 -11.18 26.22 4.56
N LEU A 31 -10.11 25.49 4.21
CA LEU A 31 -9.74 25.21 2.82
C LEU A 31 -10.53 24.01 2.24
N SER A 32 -10.96 24.14 0.98
CA SER A 32 -11.56 23.03 0.23
C SER A 32 -10.58 21.86 0.06
N GLU A 33 -11.09 20.63 -0.13
CA GLU A 33 -10.24 19.45 -0.36
C GLU A 33 -9.28 19.64 -1.54
N GLU A 34 -9.74 20.25 -2.64
CA GLU A 34 -8.92 20.55 -3.83
C GLU A 34 -7.78 21.54 -3.52
N ALA A 35 -8.08 22.60 -2.76
CA ALA A 35 -7.08 23.60 -2.38
C ALA A 35 -6.03 23.01 -1.42
N ARG A 36 -6.41 22.05 -0.57
CA ARG A 36 -5.48 21.30 0.30
C ARG A 36 -4.55 20.40 -0.51
N GLN A 37 -5.07 19.67 -1.51
CA GLN A 37 -4.26 18.78 -2.35
C GLN A 37 -3.27 19.54 -3.23
N ALA A 38 -3.71 20.58 -3.94
CA ALA A 38 -2.83 21.38 -4.80
C ALA A 38 -1.67 22.02 -4.01
N ARG A 39 -1.93 22.36 -2.73
CA ARG A 39 -0.92 22.93 -1.84
C ARG A 39 0.10 21.90 -1.35
N LEU A 40 -0.35 20.68 -1.07
CA LEU A 40 0.52 19.56 -0.72
C LEU A 40 1.45 19.19 -1.89
N GLU A 41 0.93 19.11 -3.11
CA GLU A 41 1.73 18.85 -4.30
C GLU A 41 2.77 19.95 -4.53
N LYS A 42 2.39 21.22 -4.36
CA LYS A 42 3.31 22.36 -4.46
C LYS A 42 4.43 22.27 -3.42
N TRP A 43 4.10 21.96 -2.16
CA TRP A 43 5.11 21.85 -1.11
C TRP A 43 6.03 20.65 -1.31
N GLN A 44 5.50 19.51 -1.76
CA GLN A 44 6.31 18.35 -2.14
C GLN A 44 7.33 18.70 -3.23
N GLN A 45 6.92 19.46 -4.26
CA GLN A 45 7.84 19.95 -5.30
C GLN A 45 8.85 20.99 -4.79
N GLU A 46 8.48 21.82 -3.81
CA GLU A 46 9.41 22.77 -3.17
C GLU A 46 10.42 22.04 -2.28
N ASP A 47 10.00 21.01 -1.53
CA ASP A 47 10.87 20.15 -0.72
C ASP A 47 11.86 19.37 -1.58
N ASP A 48 11.41 18.79 -2.68
CA ASP A 48 12.29 18.08 -3.62
C ASP A 48 13.37 19.00 -4.23
N LYS A 49 13.07 20.29 -4.40
CA LYS A 49 14.04 21.29 -4.87
C LYS A 49 15.01 21.68 -3.77
N ILE A 50 14.51 21.97 -2.56
CA ILE A 50 15.31 22.32 -1.38
C ILE A 50 16.23 21.18 -0.97
N ALA A 51 15.79 19.92 -1.05
CA ALA A 51 16.62 18.75 -0.74
C ALA A 51 17.79 18.55 -1.72
N ARG A 52 17.62 18.96 -2.99
CA ARG A 52 18.67 18.89 -4.02
C ARG A 52 19.68 20.02 -3.90
N GLU A 53 19.21 21.21 -3.56
CA GLU A 53 20.03 22.41 -3.38
C GLU A 53 20.35 22.54 -1.89
N ARG A 54 21.54 22.10 -1.43
CA ARG A 54 22.01 22.29 -0.03
C ARG A 54 21.88 23.76 0.41
N THR A 55 20.71 24.14 0.89
CA THR A 55 20.31 25.53 1.13
C THR A 55 20.65 25.88 2.57
N GLY A 56 20.94 27.16 2.82
CA GLY A 56 21.42 27.61 4.13
C GLY A 56 20.29 27.70 5.16
N TYR A 57 20.62 27.57 6.45
CA TYR A 57 19.68 27.65 7.59
C TYR A 57 18.66 28.81 7.52
N LEU A 58 19.07 29.99 7.04
CA LEU A 58 18.18 31.14 6.90
C LEU A 58 17.10 30.96 5.81
N GLN A 59 17.39 30.23 4.73
CA GLN A 59 16.42 29.92 3.68
C GLN A 59 15.38 28.91 4.17
N GLU A 60 15.79 27.90 4.94
CA GLU A 60 14.87 26.96 5.58
C GLU A 60 13.93 27.67 6.56
N LEU A 61 14.43 28.62 7.36
CA LEU A 61 13.60 29.42 8.25
C LEU A 61 12.58 30.28 7.51
N LEU A 62 12.99 30.94 6.42
CA LEU A 62 12.07 31.73 5.59
C LEU A 62 11.03 30.85 4.89
N ALA A 63 11.43 29.66 4.42
CA ALA A 63 10.53 28.68 3.84
C ALA A 63 9.50 28.19 4.87
N GLY A 64 9.93 27.87 6.09
CA GLY A 64 9.04 27.50 7.20
C GLY A 64 8.10 28.62 7.62
N ALA A 65 8.56 29.87 7.66
CA ALA A 65 7.71 31.04 7.96
C ALA A 65 6.66 31.28 6.87
N LYS A 66 7.04 31.12 5.59
CA LYS A 66 6.12 31.17 4.46
C LYS A 66 5.08 30.06 4.56
N ARG A 67 5.49 28.81 4.84
CA ARG A 67 4.58 27.67 5.02
C ARG A 67 3.60 27.88 6.17
N TRP A 68 4.05 28.43 7.30
CA TRP A 68 3.18 28.74 8.43
C TRP A 68 2.08 29.77 8.06
N ALA A 69 2.43 30.83 7.32
CA ALA A 69 1.45 31.80 6.80
C ALA A 69 0.49 31.17 5.78
N GLU A 70 0.91 30.09 5.13
CA GLU A 70 0.18 29.32 4.15
C GLU A 70 -0.60 28.12 4.77
N PHE A 71 -0.79 28.10 6.09
CA PHE A 71 -1.51 27.05 6.85
C PHE A 71 -0.85 25.66 6.78
N ASP A 72 0.45 25.61 7.08
CA ASP A 72 1.28 24.41 7.12
C ASP A 72 0.57 23.19 7.73
N ARG A 73 0.41 22.12 6.93
CA ARG A 73 -0.23 20.86 7.33
C ARG A 73 0.51 20.22 8.50
N ASP A 74 1.83 20.32 8.56
CA ASP A 74 2.63 19.64 9.59
C ASP A 74 2.45 20.29 10.98
N LYS A 75 1.85 21.49 11.02
CA LYS A 75 1.46 22.19 12.25
C LYS A 75 -0.04 22.14 12.55
N VAL A 76 -0.83 21.47 11.70
CA VAL A 76 -2.25 21.26 11.92
C VAL A 76 -2.44 20.13 12.92
N ILE A 77 -3.36 20.31 13.86
CA ILE A 77 -3.74 19.25 14.81
C ILE A 77 -4.34 18.07 14.04
N ASN A 78 -3.77 16.87 14.21
CA ASN A 78 -4.32 15.64 13.64
C ASN A 78 -5.73 15.41 14.20
N LEU A 79 -6.70 15.28 13.29
CA LEU A 79 -8.09 15.03 13.66
C LEU A 79 -8.29 13.53 13.83
N GLY A 80 -8.97 13.15 14.91
CA GLY A 80 -9.39 11.77 15.10
C GLY A 80 -10.37 11.31 14.02
N LEU A 81 -10.61 10.01 13.98
CA LEU A 81 -11.51 9.35 13.01
C LEU A 81 -12.88 10.02 12.89
N ASP A 82 -13.45 10.47 14.00
CA ASP A 82 -14.80 11.07 14.05
C ASP A 82 -14.88 12.43 13.33
N LEU A 83 -13.76 13.17 13.29
CA LEU A 83 -13.70 14.50 12.67
C LEU A 83 -13.10 14.48 11.26
N GLN A 84 -12.19 13.54 10.97
CA GLN A 84 -11.54 13.40 9.66
C GLN A 84 -12.27 12.42 8.73
N GLY A 85 -13.14 11.58 9.29
CA GLY A 85 -13.66 10.40 8.62
C GLY A 85 -12.59 9.32 8.47
N GLY A 86 -13.02 8.08 8.20
CA GLY A 86 -12.13 6.96 7.96
C GLY A 86 -12.82 5.62 8.21
N ILE A 87 -12.02 4.57 8.38
CA ILE A 87 -12.53 3.21 8.60
C ILE A 87 -12.17 2.73 9.99
N HIS A 88 -13.17 2.21 10.70
CA HIS A 88 -13.02 1.44 11.93
C HIS A 88 -13.40 -0.01 11.65
N MET A 89 -12.52 -0.94 12.01
CA MET A 89 -12.73 -2.38 11.85
C MET A 89 -12.31 -3.12 13.12
N VAL A 90 -13.03 -4.20 13.42
CA VAL A 90 -12.67 -5.15 14.46
C VAL A 90 -12.50 -6.51 13.81
N ILE A 91 -11.36 -7.15 14.07
CA ILE A 91 -10.97 -8.44 13.50
C ILE A 91 -10.91 -9.42 14.65
N GLY A 92 -11.71 -10.48 14.57
CA GLY A 92 -11.63 -11.62 15.49
C GLY A 92 -10.72 -12.70 14.93
N PHE A 93 -9.99 -13.39 15.81
CA PHE A 93 -9.26 -14.62 15.49
C PHE A 93 -9.65 -15.71 16.49
N ASP A 94 -9.69 -16.96 16.05
CA ASP A 94 -10.00 -18.12 16.88
C ASP A 94 -8.83 -19.12 16.83
N ILE A 95 -8.47 -19.68 17.99
CA ILE A 95 -7.44 -20.72 18.09
C ILE A 95 -7.85 -21.97 17.32
N ASN A 96 -9.16 -22.24 17.26
CA ASN A 96 -9.71 -23.42 16.59
C ASN A 96 -9.55 -23.36 15.06
N ASP A 97 -9.30 -22.18 14.50
CA ASP A 97 -9.03 -22.00 13.07
C ASP A 97 -7.57 -22.32 12.71
N LEU A 98 -6.70 -22.58 13.69
CA LEU A 98 -5.30 -22.92 13.45
C LEU A 98 -5.14 -24.37 12.96
N PRO A 99 -4.15 -24.65 12.09
CA PRO A 99 -3.82 -26.01 11.69
C PRO A 99 -3.54 -26.91 12.90
N GLU A 100 -4.03 -28.15 12.87
CA GLU A 100 -3.83 -29.11 13.97
C GLU A 100 -2.36 -29.34 14.31
N GLU A 101 -1.47 -29.26 13.31
CA GLU A 101 -0.03 -29.37 13.47
C GLU A 101 0.55 -28.25 14.36
N THR A 102 0.13 -27.01 14.12
CA THR A 102 0.53 -25.82 14.90
C THR A 102 0.02 -25.91 16.34
N LEU A 103 -1.24 -26.32 16.53
CA LEU A 103 -1.81 -26.54 17.86
C LEU A 103 -1.08 -27.65 18.64
N ALA A 104 -0.72 -28.73 17.95
CA ALA A 104 0.06 -29.81 18.55
C ALA A 104 1.46 -29.34 18.96
N GLU A 105 2.10 -28.46 18.19
CA GLU A 105 3.40 -27.87 18.55
C GLU A 105 3.32 -27.02 19.81
N TYR A 106 2.34 -26.12 19.90
CA TYR A 106 2.11 -25.31 21.10
C TYR A 106 1.85 -26.17 22.34
N ARG A 107 0.99 -27.18 22.22
CA ARG A 107 0.69 -28.12 23.30
C ARG A 107 1.91 -28.94 23.72
N ARG A 108 2.77 -29.35 22.78
CA ARG A 108 4.04 -30.04 23.08
C ARG A 108 4.99 -29.16 23.89
N ASN A 109 4.97 -27.85 23.67
CA ASN A 109 5.78 -26.87 24.39
C ASN A 109 5.15 -26.44 25.73
N ASN A 110 4.12 -27.15 26.23
CA ASN A 110 3.39 -26.86 27.46
C ASN A 110 2.68 -25.49 27.49
N TYR A 111 2.28 -24.95 26.34
CA TYR A 111 1.45 -23.74 26.30
C TYR A 111 0.02 -24.06 26.76
N THR A 112 -0.57 -23.18 27.59
CA THR A 112 -2.01 -23.23 27.87
C THR A 112 -2.79 -22.55 26.75
N ASP A 113 -4.08 -22.86 26.60
CA ASP A 113 -4.92 -22.22 25.57
C ASP A 113 -4.88 -20.68 25.67
N ALA A 114 -4.84 -20.12 26.88
CA ALA A 114 -4.72 -18.68 27.10
C ALA A 114 -3.35 -18.09 26.68
N ASP A 115 -2.28 -18.89 26.74
CA ASP A 115 -0.97 -18.47 26.26
C ASP A 115 -0.91 -18.51 24.74
N ILE A 116 -1.56 -19.50 24.12
CA ILE A 116 -1.72 -19.60 22.66
C ILE A 116 -2.51 -18.39 22.14
N GLU A 117 -3.64 -18.02 22.78
CA GLU A 117 -4.41 -16.83 22.39
C GLU A 117 -3.54 -15.57 22.38
N ARG A 118 -2.73 -15.37 23.42
CA ARG A 118 -1.86 -14.19 23.54
C ARG A 118 -0.78 -14.17 22.48
N GLU A 119 -0.14 -15.30 22.20
CA GLU A 119 0.91 -15.38 21.20
C GLU A 119 0.37 -15.13 19.78
N ILE A 120 -0.78 -15.71 19.48
CA ILE A 120 -1.48 -15.50 18.22
C ILE A 120 -1.95 -14.05 18.10
N GLN A 121 -2.49 -13.46 19.18
CA GLN A 121 -2.87 -12.06 19.22
C GLN A 121 -1.70 -11.15 18.86
N GLN A 122 -0.52 -11.38 19.45
CA GLN A 122 0.69 -10.62 19.17
C GLN A 122 1.14 -10.81 17.72
N THR A 123 1.13 -12.04 17.23
CA THR A 123 1.52 -12.35 15.85
C THR A 123 0.63 -11.65 14.84
N VAL A 124 -0.69 -11.69 15.03
CA VAL A 124 -1.66 -11.03 14.15
C VAL A 124 -1.53 -9.51 14.25
N LEU A 125 -1.34 -8.97 15.46
CA LEU A 125 -1.12 -7.53 15.67
C LEU A 125 0.13 -7.04 14.93
N ASP A 126 1.25 -7.74 15.05
CA ASP A 126 2.49 -7.41 14.37
C ASP A 126 2.35 -7.50 12.85
N GLN A 127 1.66 -8.53 12.36
CA GLN A 127 1.44 -8.71 10.94
C GLN A 127 0.55 -7.61 10.35
N ILE A 128 -0.55 -7.26 11.04
CA ILE A 128 -1.43 -6.15 10.64
C ILE A 128 -0.66 -4.82 10.67
N THR A 129 0.14 -4.59 11.71
CA THR A 129 0.96 -3.37 11.86
C THR A 129 1.94 -3.21 10.71
N ARG A 130 2.67 -4.27 10.35
CA ARG A 130 3.58 -4.25 9.20
C ARG A 130 2.83 -3.96 7.90
N ARG A 131 1.72 -4.67 7.63
CA ARG A 131 0.93 -4.49 6.41
C ARG A 131 0.38 -3.07 6.24
N ILE A 132 -0.01 -2.43 7.34
CA ILE A 132 -0.53 -1.06 7.30
C ILE A 132 0.60 -0.03 7.23
N ASN A 133 1.75 -0.27 7.89
CA ASN A 133 2.92 0.62 7.79
C ASN A 133 3.57 0.61 6.40
N ASP A 134 3.54 -0.53 5.69
CA ASP A 134 4.00 -0.63 4.31
C ASP A 134 3.12 0.19 3.34
N PHE A 135 1.98 0.66 3.81
CA PHE A 135 1.07 1.51 3.10
C PHE A 135 1.23 2.95 3.60
N GLU A 136 1.08 3.95 2.72
CA GLU A 136 1.15 5.39 3.08
C GLU A 136 -0.05 5.87 3.94
N ALA A 137 -0.63 4.98 4.76
CA ALA A 137 -1.67 5.33 5.73
C ALA A 137 -1.05 6.27 6.78
N LYS A 138 -1.65 7.46 6.92
CA LYS A 138 -1.22 8.43 7.93
C LYS A 138 -1.74 7.97 9.28
N GLU A 139 -0.83 7.45 10.10
CA GLU A 139 -1.04 7.19 11.54
C GLU A 139 -2.21 6.24 11.87
N PRO A 140 -2.10 4.95 11.50
CA PRO A 140 -3.11 3.96 11.87
C PRO A 140 -3.10 3.68 13.37
N ILE A 141 -4.28 3.44 13.95
CA ILE A 141 -4.41 2.99 15.35
C ILE A 141 -4.77 1.51 15.33
N ILE A 142 -3.84 0.66 15.77
CA ILE A 142 -3.99 -0.79 15.82
C ILE A 142 -3.81 -1.21 17.27
N GLN A 143 -4.84 -1.82 17.86
CA GLN A 143 -4.84 -2.18 19.28
C GLN A 143 -5.53 -3.53 19.48
N ALA A 144 -4.99 -4.33 20.39
CA ALA A 144 -5.69 -5.51 20.89
C ALA A 144 -6.97 -5.09 21.62
N LEU A 145 -8.08 -5.75 21.33
CA LEU A 145 -9.38 -5.56 21.98
C LEU A 145 -9.80 -6.88 22.63
N GLY A 146 -9.75 -6.95 23.97
CA GLY A 146 -9.99 -8.20 24.69
C GLY A 146 -8.92 -9.26 24.39
N THR A 147 -9.30 -10.54 24.43
CA THR A 147 -8.37 -11.67 24.22
C THR A 147 -8.24 -12.08 22.76
N ASN A 148 -9.33 -11.99 21.98
CA ASN A 148 -9.41 -12.64 20.66
C ASN A 148 -9.75 -11.65 19.53
N GLN A 149 -9.64 -10.34 19.79
CA GLN A 149 -9.95 -9.32 18.79
C GLN A 149 -8.84 -8.27 18.67
N ILE A 150 -8.75 -7.67 17.48
CA ILE A 150 -7.86 -6.56 17.16
C ILE A 150 -8.70 -5.46 16.52
N GLN A 151 -8.63 -4.28 17.11
CA GLN A 151 -9.21 -3.04 16.61
C GLN A 151 -8.23 -2.35 15.67
N VAL A 152 -8.71 -1.97 14.48
CA VAL A 152 -7.95 -1.24 13.47
C VAL A 152 -8.71 0.02 13.09
N GLN A 153 -8.04 1.17 13.16
CA GLN A 153 -8.56 2.47 12.73
C GLN A 153 -7.65 3.06 11.67
N LEU A 154 -8.22 3.38 10.52
CA LEU A 154 -7.53 3.99 9.37
C LEU A 154 -8.12 5.38 9.13
N PRO A 155 -7.55 6.45 9.73
CA PRO A 155 -8.05 7.80 9.54
C PRO A 155 -7.79 8.27 8.09
N GLY A 156 -8.79 8.90 7.48
CA GLY A 156 -8.70 9.41 6.11
C GLY A 156 -8.77 8.36 4.99
N GLU A 157 -8.88 7.06 5.30
CA GLU A 157 -9.15 6.03 4.29
C GLU A 157 -10.66 5.98 4.00
N LYS A 158 -11.03 6.13 2.73
CA LYS A 158 -12.44 6.14 2.29
C LYS A 158 -12.85 4.81 1.65
N ASP A 159 -11.89 3.99 1.18
CA ASP A 159 -12.16 2.75 0.47
C ASP A 159 -12.12 1.53 1.42
N LEU A 160 -13.30 1.00 1.75
CA LEU A 160 -13.46 -0.19 2.58
C LEU A 160 -12.83 -1.46 1.96
N GLN A 161 -12.93 -1.62 0.64
CA GLN A 161 -12.36 -2.80 -0.03
C GLN A 161 -10.85 -2.76 -0.02
N ARG A 162 -10.26 -1.58 -0.25
CA ARG A 162 -8.82 -1.36 -0.13
C ARG A 162 -8.33 -1.67 1.28
N ALA A 163 -8.97 -1.09 2.30
CA ALA A 163 -8.65 -1.35 3.71
C ALA A 163 -8.76 -2.84 4.08
N LYS A 164 -9.85 -3.50 3.67
CA LYS A 164 -10.04 -4.94 3.88
C LYS A 164 -8.95 -5.76 3.18
N ASN A 165 -8.61 -5.42 1.95
CA ASN A 165 -7.59 -6.12 1.18
C ASN A 165 -6.20 -5.98 1.81
N LEU A 166 -5.85 -4.82 2.39
CA LEU A 166 -4.58 -4.65 3.10
C LEU A 166 -4.45 -5.61 4.29
N ILE A 167 -5.54 -5.78 5.02
CA ILE A 167 -5.56 -6.62 6.22
C ILE A 167 -5.68 -8.10 5.87
N THR A 168 -6.49 -8.44 4.87
CA THR A 168 -6.84 -9.84 4.56
C THR A 168 -5.86 -10.50 3.58
N LYS A 169 -5.26 -9.74 2.66
CA LYS A 169 -4.42 -10.33 1.61
C LYS A 169 -3.08 -10.76 2.19
N THR A 170 -2.91 -12.07 2.36
CA THR A 170 -1.60 -12.67 2.65
C THR A 170 -0.65 -12.37 1.50
N ALA A 171 0.35 -11.52 1.72
CA ALA A 171 1.41 -11.26 0.77
C ALA A 171 2.35 -12.48 0.71
N GLN A 172 1.93 -13.54 0.04
CA GLN A 172 2.82 -14.65 -0.30
C GLN A 172 3.69 -14.23 -1.49
N MET A 173 4.99 -14.18 -1.28
CA MET A 173 5.97 -13.93 -2.33
C MET A 173 6.61 -15.25 -2.74
N ASN A 174 6.34 -15.68 -3.97
CA ASN A 174 6.93 -16.89 -4.56
C ASN A 174 7.91 -16.47 -5.65
N PHE A 175 9.09 -17.08 -5.63
CA PHE A 175 10.07 -16.92 -6.71
C PHE A 175 9.91 -18.07 -7.68
N HIS A 176 9.80 -17.77 -8.97
CA HIS A 176 9.68 -18.77 -10.03
C HIS A 176 10.81 -18.60 -11.03
N LEU A 177 11.33 -19.70 -11.57
CA LEU A 177 12.29 -19.63 -12.66
C LEU A 177 11.60 -19.27 -13.97
N VAL A 178 12.15 -18.27 -14.67
CA VAL A 178 11.74 -17.89 -16.02
C VAL A 178 12.51 -18.75 -17.02
N LEU A 179 11.79 -19.39 -17.94
CA LEU A 179 12.39 -20.22 -18.97
C LEU A 179 13.18 -19.38 -19.98
N GLY A 180 14.20 -20.00 -20.56
CA GLY A 180 14.96 -19.42 -21.66
C GLY A 180 14.10 -19.16 -22.91
N PRO A 181 14.57 -18.27 -23.81
CA PRO A 181 13.79 -17.83 -24.97
C PRO A 181 13.35 -18.96 -25.90
N ASP A 182 14.18 -19.98 -26.10
CA ASP A 182 13.86 -21.13 -26.97
C ASP A 182 12.73 -22.00 -26.41
N GLU A 183 12.74 -22.25 -25.10
CA GLU A 183 11.69 -23.04 -24.44
C GLU A 183 10.38 -22.25 -24.33
N ALA A 184 10.48 -20.96 -24.02
CA ALA A 184 9.34 -20.07 -24.01
C ALA A 184 8.68 -20.00 -25.40
N ALA A 185 9.47 -19.89 -26.48
CA ALA A 185 8.97 -19.88 -27.84
C ALA A 185 8.27 -21.18 -28.24
N LYS A 186 8.76 -22.35 -27.77
CA LYS A 186 8.07 -23.63 -27.99
C LYS A 186 6.72 -23.69 -27.29
N ALA A 187 6.67 -23.31 -26.01
CA ALA A 187 5.42 -23.32 -25.23
C ALA A 187 4.39 -22.33 -25.80
N LEU A 188 4.81 -21.10 -26.10
CA LEU A 188 3.95 -20.08 -26.70
C LEU A 188 3.54 -20.45 -28.14
N GLY A 189 4.43 -21.12 -28.88
CA GLY A 189 4.14 -21.68 -30.21
C GLY A 189 3.05 -22.74 -30.16
N ALA A 190 3.12 -23.67 -29.19
CA ALA A 190 2.07 -24.69 -29.02
C ALA A 190 0.70 -24.06 -28.71
N ILE A 191 0.66 -23.00 -27.90
CA ILE A 191 -0.58 -22.26 -27.60
C ILE A 191 -1.10 -21.55 -28.87
N ARG A 192 -0.21 -20.92 -29.62
CA ARG A 192 -0.54 -20.25 -30.88
C ARG A 192 -1.16 -21.24 -31.88
N ASP A 193 -0.59 -22.43 -31.99
CA ASP A 193 -1.02 -23.43 -32.97
C ASP A 193 -2.33 -24.10 -32.51
N ALA A 194 -2.57 -24.24 -31.20
CA ALA A 194 -3.83 -24.74 -30.64
C ALA A 194 -4.98 -23.72 -30.68
N PHE A 195 -4.69 -22.42 -30.53
CA PHE A 195 -5.68 -21.35 -30.48
C PHE A 195 -5.35 -20.20 -31.45
N PRO A 196 -5.27 -20.45 -32.76
CA PRO A 196 -4.77 -19.46 -33.73
C PRO A 196 -5.64 -18.20 -33.78
N GLU A 197 -6.96 -18.35 -33.86
CA GLU A 197 -7.88 -17.20 -33.98
C GLU A 197 -8.04 -16.40 -32.67
N GLU A 198 -7.80 -17.04 -31.53
CA GLU A 198 -8.02 -16.44 -30.21
C GLU A 198 -6.74 -15.92 -29.55
N PHE A 199 -5.56 -16.30 -30.05
CA PHE A 199 -4.27 -15.89 -29.49
C PHE A 199 -3.52 -14.93 -30.41
N LEU A 200 -3.40 -15.23 -31.71
CA LEU A 200 -2.59 -14.43 -32.65
C LEU A 200 -3.01 -12.96 -32.78
N PRO A 201 -4.31 -12.61 -32.89
CA PRO A 201 -4.70 -11.21 -33.11
C PRO A 201 -4.39 -10.30 -31.91
N PHE A 202 -4.20 -10.90 -30.74
CA PHE A 202 -4.16 -10.19 -29.47
C PHE A 202 -2.76 -10.13 -28.85
N VAL A 203 -1.78 -10.74 -29.51
CA VAL A 203 -0.39 -10.85 -29.05
C VAL A 203 0.55 -10.31 -30.13
N LYS A 204 1.53 -9.50 -29.74
CA LYS A 204 2.54 -8.92 -30.64
C LYS A 204 3.95 -9.28 -30.17
N MET A 205 4.93 -9.22 -31.04
CA MET A 205 6.34 -9.28 -30.61
C MET A 205 6.75 -7.93 -30.01
N SER A 206 7.44 -7.97 -28.88
CA SER A 206 8.03 -6.75 -28.31
C SER A 206 9.06 -6.17 -29.26
N SER A 207 8.97 -4.86 -29.51
CA SER A 207 9.96 -4.17 -30.35
C SER A 207 11.33 -4.03 -29.67
N LEU A 208 11.41 -4.21 -28.35
CA LEU A 208 12.65 -4.09 -27.58
C LEU A 208 13.33 -5.45 -27.37
N ARG A 209 12.53 -6.51 -27.27
CA ARG A 209 12.93 -7.88 -26.96
C ARG A 209 12.17 -8.82 -27.89
N PRO A 210 12.70 -9.12 -29.09
CA PRO A 210 11.98 -9.92 -30.09
C PRO A 210 11.68 -11.35 -29.62
N ASP A 211 12.31 -11.78 -28.53
CA ASP A 211 12.06 -13.03 -27.81
C ASP A 211 10.81 -13.01 -26.93
N ILE A 212 10.23 -11.84 -26.65
CA ILE A 212 9.10 -11.67 -25.73
C ILE A 212 7.83 -11.28 -26.50
N LEU A 213 6.74 -11.98 -26.20
CA LEU A 213 5.41 -11.62 -26.65
C LEU A 213 4.76 -10.61 -25.71
N THR A 214 4.07 -9.61 -26.27
CA THR A 214 3.36 -8.56 -25.53
C THR A 214 1.87 -8.53 -25.84
N VAL A 215 1.09 -8.09 -24.86
CA VAL A 215 -0.37 -8.02 -24.91
C VAL A 215 -0.82 -6.63 -24.50
N LEU A 216 -1.70 -6.02 -25.28
CA LEU A 216 -2.30 -4.74 -24.91
C LEU A 216 -3.27 -4.91 -23.73
N PRO A 217 -3.39 -3.93 -22.82
CA PRO A 217 -4.28 -4.01 -21.65
C PRO A 217 -5.73 -4.38 -21.97
N GLU A 218 -6.25 -3.90 -23.09
CA GLU A 218 -7.60 -4.20 -23.59
C GLU A 218 -7.82 -5.69 -23.87
N ASN A 219 -6.74 -6.41 -24.16
CA ASN A 219 -6.75 -7.83 -24.51
C ASN A 219 -6.33 -8.75 -23.36
N TYR A 220 -5.93 -8.19 -22.21
CA TYR A 220 -5.42 -8.95 -21.07
C TYR A 220 -6.37 -10.07 -20.64
N ASP A 221 -7.64 -9.75 -20.40
CA ASP A 221 -8.62 -10.73 -19.94
C ASP A 221 -8.93 -11.80 -21.01
N ARG A 222 -8.85 -11.44 -22.30
CA ARG A 222 -9.05 -12.39 -23.41
C ARG A 222 -7.93 -13.40 -23.45
N VAL A 223 -6.68 -12.94 -23.48
CA VAL A 223 -5.51 -13.81 -23.52
C VAL A 223 -5.42 -14.65 -22.25
N ARG A 224 -5.72 -14.10 -21.06
CA ARG A 224 -5.75 -14.86 -19.81
C ARG A 224 -6.71 -16.07 -19.88
N ARG A 225 -7.89 -15.90 -20.48
CA ARG A 225 -8.86 -17.01 -20.65
C ARG A 225 -8.38 -18.06 -21.66
N VAL A 226 -7.67 -17.65 -22.71
CA VAL A 226 -7.05 -18.58 -23.66
C VAL A 226 -5.95 -19.39 -22.98
N LEU A 227 -5.08 -18.73 -22.20
CA LEU A 227 -4.02 -19.41 -21.46
C LEU A 227 -4.57 -20.41 -20.43
N ALA A 228 -5.66 -20.07 -19.73
CA ALA A 228 -6.34 -20.99 -18.82
C ALA A 228 -6.85 -22.24 -19.54
N ARG A 229 -7.55 -22.07 -20.68
CA ARG A 229 -8.01 -23.20 -21.51
C ARG A 229 -6.86 -24.02 -22.09
N ALA A 230 -5.76 -23.37 -22.48
CA ALA A 230 -4.58 -24.06 -22.98
C ALA A 230 -3.91 -24.93 -21.91
N LYS A 231 -3.93 -24.48 -20.65
CA LYS A 231 -3.48 -25.27 -19.51
C LYS A 231 -4.40 -26.46 -19.25
N GLU A 232 -5.72 -26.26 -19.25
CA GLU A 232 -6.72 -27.32 -19.09
C GLU A 232 -6.67 -28.37 -20.22
N ALA A 233 -6.40 -27.94 -21.45
CA ALA A 233 -6.25 -28.81 -22.61
C ALA A 233 -4.91 -29.57 -22.66
N GLY A 234 -4.00 -29.35 -21.69
CA GLY A 234 -2.69 -29.99 -21.64
C GLY A 234 -1.71 -29.51 -22.73
N VAL A 235 -1.96 -28.35 -23.35
CA VAL A 235 -1.06 -27.76 -24.36
C VAL A 235 0.20 -27.19 -23.70
N ILE A 236 0.06 -26.68 -22.48
CA ILE A 236 1.17 -26.26 -21.62
C ILE A 236 1.53 -27.45 -20.72
N PRO A 237 2.80 -27.87 -20.66
CA PRO A 237 3.26 -28.90 -19.72
C PRO A 237 2.88 -28.56 -18.27
N GLU A 238 2.53 -29.57 -17.44
CA GLU A 238 2.05 -29.33 -16.07
C GLU A 238 3.08 -28.62 -15.17
N ASP A 239 4.36 -28.85 -15.43
CA ASP A 239 5.49 -28.21 -14.75
C ASP A 239 5.69 -26.74 -15.16
N LYS A 240 4.94 -26.24 -16.15
CA LYS A 240 5.10 -24.89 -16.72
C LYS A 240 3.80 -24.08 -16.63
N THR A 241 3.94 -22.77 -16.47
CA THR A 241 2.81 -21.84 -16.46
C THR A 241 3.19 -20.57 -17.22
N VAL A 242 2.24 -19.98 -17.93
CA VAL A 242 2.44 -18.68 -18.60
C VAL A 242 1.94 -17.57 -17.68
N ALA A 243 2.80 -16.62 -17.37
CA ALA A 243 2.53 -15.49 -16.49
C ALA A 243 2.65 -14.16 -17.24
N PHE A 244 1.90 -13.16 -16.79
CA PHE A 244 2.00 -11.79 -17.26
C PHE A 244 2.97 -10.99 -16.38
N SER A 245 3.61 -9.97 -16.96
CA SER A 245 4.33 -8.94 -16.20
C SER A 245 3.41 -8.16 -15.28
N GLN A 246 4.01 -7.34 -14.41
CA GLN A 246 3.26 -6.33 -13.66
C GLN A 246 2.53 -5.39 -14.61
N ALA A 247 1.47 -4.75 -14.10
CA ALA A 247 0.75 -3.72 -14.83
C ALA A 247 1.73 -2.61 -15.24
N PRO A 248 1.72 -2.21 -16.52
CA PRO A 248 2.64 -1.20 -17.02
C PRO A 248 2.41 0.12 -16.28
N LYS A 249 3.48 0.79 -15.89
CA LYS A 249 3.38 2.08 -15.20
C LYS A 249 2.87 3.16 -16.16
N PRO A 250 2.28 4.27 -15.68
CA PRO A 250 1.72 5.31 -16.56
C PRO A 250 2.70 5.92 -17.56
N TYR A 251 4.00 5.91 -17.23
CA TYR A 251 5.10 6.41 -18.08
C TYR A 251 5.79 5.34 -18.92
N GLU A 252 5.37 4.08 -18.81
CA GLU A 252 5.85 2.97 -19.63
C GLU A 252 4.89 2.72 -20.80
N ARG A 253 5.34 1.90 -21.77
CA ARG A 253 4.43 1.42 -22.81
C ARG A 253 3.35 0.56 -22.16
N GLN A 254 2.11 0.85 -22.53
CA GLN A 254 0.93 0.17 -22.01
C GLN A 254 0.80 -1.21 -22.64
N GLU A 255 1.70 -2.12 -22.29
CA GLU A 255 1.79 -3.49 -22.79
C GLU A 255 2.23 -4.44 -21.67
N TYR A 256 1.57 -5.60 -21.56
CA TYR A 256 1.97 -6.68 -20.67
C TYR A 256 2.94 -7.61 -21.39
N GLN A 257 4.03 -8.01 -20.74
CA GLN A 257 4.97 -9.01 -21.26
C GLN A 257 4.53 -10.41 -20.80
N LEU A 258 4.62 -11.38 -21.70
CA LEU A 258 4.36 -12.79 -21.41
C LEU A 258 5.67 -13.51 -21.09
N TYR A 259 5.69 -14.22 -19.96
CA TYR A 259 6.78 -15.09 -19.56
C TYR A 259 6.26 -16.50 -19.39
N VAL A 260 7.09 -17.48 -19.72
CA VAL A 260 6.84 -18.88 -19.36
C VAL A 260 7.74 -19.19 -18.17
N ILE A 261 7.12 -19.64 -17.09
CA ILE A 261 7.77 -19.89 -15.81
C ILE A 261 7.55 -21.34 -15.37
N GLU A 262 8.43 -21.83 -14.50
CA GLU A 262 8.18 -23.08 -13.79
C GLU A 262 7.01 -22.93 -12.80
N SER A 263 6.10 -23.90 -12.80
CA SER A 263 4.93 -23.94 -11.90
C SER A 263 5.35 -24.09 -10.44
N LYS A 264 6.48 -24.77 -10.18
CA LYS A 264 7.01 -24.96 -8.83
C LYS A 264 7.80 -23.71 -8.41
N PRO A 265 7.53 -23.14 -7.22
CA PRO A 265 8.36 -22.07 -6.69
C PRO A 265 9.74 -22.59 -6.26
N LEU A 266 10.74 -21.72 -6.30
CA LEU A 266 12.09 -21.92 -5.80
C LEU A 266 12.12 -22.09 -4.28
#